data_AF-A0A4V0XER0-F1
#
_entry.id   AF-A0A4V0XER0-F1
#
_cell.length_a   1.000
_cell.length_b   1.000
_cell.length_c   1.000
_cell.angle_alpha   90.00
_cell.angle_beta   90.00
_cell.angle_gamma   90.00
#
_symmetry.space_group_name_H-M   'P 1'
#
loop_
_entity.id
_entity.type
_entity.pdbx_description
1 polymer ?
#
loop_
_entity_poly.entity_id
_entity_poly.type
_entity_poly.pdbx_seq_one_letter_code
_entity_poly.pdbx_strand_id
1 'polypeptide(L)'
;MAGADLSFTVWSEGTTPDGWSLVSDDTSVVDVEVGDINTDGDVDFVQFGGRAIGAGSATLTVLDAFGAEVATADVTVAMPTRVELRSATDLEVDEEAAALGTPKVVVGGETTFQVKYFDGDTLLHGAGAARVDGDDARWDVESNFLGDELDWIVVRPDEAGVMSTALSVAGTTVATVSIEGVDAEAIAAVVLKPESEEGAEKGDARQVIAWAEDAAGEKLYGAPFAWTERGDALDGVGDQYGYEFLPGVSSELVAEVNGVSATTTVHGRGSVDRVNCACAVANVGPIGGAIALALLGIVRRRGRGNRG
;
A
#
# COMPACT_ATOMS: atom_id res chain seq x y z
N MET A 1 6.35 11.00 -9.11
CA MET A 1 7.55 10.31 -9.65
C MET A 1 7.37 10.12 -11.16
N ALA A 2 8.42 10.16 -12.00
CA ALA A 2 8.25 9.92 -13.43
C ALA A 2 7.71 8.50 -13.73
N GLY A 3 6.85 8.38 -14.75
CA GLY A 3 6.17 7.15 -15.13
C GLY A 3 4.91 6.83 -14.32
N ALA A 4 4.70 7.51 -13.19
CA ALA A 4 3.60 7.24 -12.27
C ALA A 4 2.26 7.79 -12.75
N ASP A 5 1.20 7.08 -12.40
CA ASP A 5 -0.18 7.55 -12.51
C ASP A 5 -0.45 8.55 -11.38
N LEU A 6 -1.23 9.58 -11.69
CA LEU A 6 -1.55 10.71 -10.80
C LEU A 6 -3.07 10.87 -10.70
N SER A 7 -3.53 11.24 -9.51
CA SER A 7 -4.92 11.56 -9.23
C SER A 7 -5.01 12.94 -8.60
N PHE A 8 -5.84 13.80 -9.16
CA PHE A 8 -6.04 15.17 -8.68
C PHE A 8 -7.49 15.40 -8.31
N THR A 9 -7.76 15.72 -7.05
CA THR A 9 -9.11 16.03 -6.57
C THR A 9 -9.26 17.52 -6.33
N VAL A 10 -10.26 18.13 -6.96
CA VAL A 10 -10.60 19.54 -6.77
C VAL A 10 -11.97 19.64 -6.13
N TRP A 11 -11.99 20.11 -4.89
CA TRP A 11 -13.21 20.33 -4.12
C TRP A 11 -13.85 21.67 -4.47
N SER A 12 -15.18 21.68 -4.58
CA SER A 12 -15.94 22.89 -4.86
C SER A 12 -16.85 23.26 -3.69
N GLU A 13 -16.68 24.46 -3.13
CA GLU A 13 -17.56 24.99 -2.10
C GLU A 13 -18.64 25.88 -2.73
N GLY A 14 -19.86 25.35 -2.85
CA GLY A 14 -21.04 26.16 -3.24
C GLY A 14 -21.14 26.48 -4.73
N THR A 15 -20.35 25.80 -5.58
CA THR A 15 -20.48 25.81 -7.04
C THR A 15 -20.49 24.38 -7.56
N THR A 16 -21.32 24.07 -8.55
CA THR A 16 -21.20 22.78 -9.25
C THR A 16 -20.02 22.87 -10.21
N PRO A 17 -19.05 21.94 -10.19
CA PRO A 17 -17.85 22.02 -11.00
C PRO A 17 -18.07 21.55 -12.46
N ASP A 18 -19.29 21.77 -12.97
CA ASP A 18 -19.68 21.41 -14.32
C ASP A 18 -18.80 22.10 -15.35
N GLY A 19 -18.24 21.30 -16.27
CA GLY A 19 -17.38 21.78 -17.34
C GLY A 19 -15.99 22.23 -16.89
N TRP A 20 -15.57 21.91 -15.67
CA TRP A 20 -14.19 22.15 -15.25
C TRP A 20 -13.22 21.26 -16.03
N SER A 21 -12.03 21.79 -16.29
CA SER A 21 -10.94 21.08 -16.96
C SER A 21 -9.63 21.33 -16.25
N LEU A 22 -8.71 20.37 -16.33
CA LEU A 22 -7.34 20.50 -15.85
C LEU A 22 -6.41 20.64 -17.05
N VAL A 23 -5.49 21.61 -17.01
CA VAL A 23 -4.45 21.78 -18.02
C VAL A 23 -3.08 21.83 -17.35
N SER A 24 -2.08 21.26 -18.03
CA SER A 24 -0.66 21.37 -17.68
C SER A 24 0.01 22.36 -18.62
N ASP A 25 0.89 23.22 -18.08
CA ASP A 25 1.71 24.12 -18.90
C ASP A 25 2.89 23.41 -19.60
N ASP A 26 3.27 22.22 -19.12
CA ASP A 26 4.30 21.35 -19.71
C ASP A 26 3.85 19.88 -19.72
N THR A 27 3.31 19.45 -20.87
CA THR A 27 2.87 18.07 -21.08
C THR A 27 4.01 17.07 -21.22
N SER A 28 5.26 17.53 -21.33
CA SER A 28 6.43 16.64 -21.25
C SER A 28 6.79 16.25 -19.82
N VAL A 29 6.23 16.95 -18.82
CA VAL A 29 6.37 16.66 -17.39
C VAL A 29 5.13 15.97 -16.85
N VAL A 30 3.93 16.54 -17.06
CA VAL A 30 2.65 15.96 -16.64
C VAL A 30 1.65 16.03 -17.79
N ASP A 31 1.16 14.86 -18.22
CA ASP A 31 0.02 14.75 -19.11
C ASP A 31 -1.26 14.58 -18.26
N VAL A 32 -2.32 15.28 -18.60
CA VAL A 32 -3.56 15.30 -17.80
C VAL A 32 -4.70 14.73 -18.62
N GLU A 33 -5.51 13.89 -17.99
CA GLU A 33 -6.68 13.27 -18.62
C GLU A 33 -7.95 14.01 -18.24
N VAL A 34 -9.04 13.71 -18.97
CA VAL A 34 -10.35 14.30 -18.68
C VAL A 34 -10.82 13.81 -17.31
N GLY A 35 -11.32 14.74 -16.50
CA GLY A 35 -11.82 14.40 -15.17
C GLY A 35 -13.27 13.93 -15.19
N ASP A 36 -13.60 13.11 -14.18
CA ASP A 36 -14.96 12.70 -13.87
C ASP A 36 -15.50 13.58 -12.73
N ILE A 37 -16.71 14.10 -12.92
CA ILE A 37 -17.43 14.82 -11.87
C ILE A 37 -18.02 13.79 -10.93
N ASN A 38 -17.73 13.93 -9.65
CA ASN A 38 -18.19 13.04 -8.59
C ASN A 38 -18.89 13.85 -7.50
N THR A 39 -19.88 13.21 -6.87
CA THR A 39 -20.62 13.79 -5.74
C THR A 39 -20.47 12.86 -4.54
N ASP A 40 -19.98 13.38 -3.42
CA ASP A 40 -19.96 12.67 -2.14
C ASP A 40 -20.74 13.49 -1.09
N GLY A 41 -21.93 13.00 -0.74
CA GLY A 41 -22.86 13.70 0.13
C GLY A 41 -23.31 15.05 -0.43
N ASP A 42 -23.03 16.12 0.32
CA ASP A 42 -23.37 17.51 -0.03
C ASP A 42 -22.20 18.26 -0.72
N VAL A 43 -21.12 17.55 -1.06
CA VAL A 43 -19.93 18.16 -1.67
C VAL A 43 -19.72 17.65 -3.08
N ASP A 44 -19.66 18.59 -4.02
CA ASP A 44 -19.27 18.31 -5.40
C ASP A 44 -17.75 18.43 -5.55
N PHE A 45 -17.14 17.45 -6.20
CA PHE A 45 -15.72 17.48 -6.57
C PHE A 45 -15.50 16.96 -7.98
N VAL A 46 -14.36 17.30 -8.57
CA VAL A 46 -13.91 16.71 -9.83
C VAL A 46 -12.61 16.00 -9.55
N GLN A 47 -12.52 14.77 -10.04
CA GLN A 47 -11.30 14.00 -10.01
C GLN A 47 -10.73 13.94 -11.42
N PHE A 48 -9.49 14.40 -11.57
CA PHE A 48 -8.74 14.31 -12.82
C PHE A 48 -7.69 13.22 -12.71
N GLY A 49 -7.60 12.37 -13.74
CA GLY A 49 -6.46 11.50 -13.93
C GLY A 49 -5.29 12.25 -14.58
N GLY A 50 -4.10 11.71 -14.46
CA GLY A 50 -2.94 12.17 -15.21
C GLY A 50 -1.78 11.21 -15.09
N ARG A 51 -0.71 11.53 -15.81
CA ARG A 51 0.52 10.74 -15.81
C ARG A 51 1.74 11.64 -15.74
N ALA A 52 2.65 11.30 -14.84
CA ALA A 52 3.97 11.90 -14.81
C ALA A 52 4.81 11.33 -15.97
N ILE A 53 5.15 12.16 -16.96
CA ILE A 53 5.84 11.73 -18.18
C ILE A 53 7.36 11.77 -18.00
N GLY A 54 7.88 12.87 -17.48
CA GLY A 54 9.31 13.12 -17.37
C GLY A 54 9.66 13.98 -16.17
N ALA A 55 10.93 13.91 -15.74
CA ALA A 55 11.39 14.74 -14.65
C ALA A 55 11.40 16.23 -15.05
N GLY A 56 10.94 17.09 -14.13
CA GLY A 56 10.79 18.53 -14.38
C GLY A 56 9.76 19.15 -13.43
N SER A 57 9.35 20.37 -13.74
CA SER A 57 8.27 21.06 -13.01
C SER A 57 7.22 21.52 -14.00
N ALA A 58 5.96 21.40 -13.61
CA ALA A 58 4.81 21.89 -14.36
C ALA A 58 3.85 22.60 -13.41
N THR A 59 3.15 23.61 -13.93
CA THR A 59 2.03 24.24 -13.27
C THR A 59 0.74 23.66 -13.84
N LEU A 60 -0.09 23.11 -12.96
CA LEU A 60 -1.41 22.60 -13.28
C LEU A 60 -2.45 23.69 -12.99
N THR A 61 -3.32 23.98 -13.95
CA THR A 61 -4.39 24.97 -13.83
C THR A 61 -5.74 24.31 -14.04
N VAL A 62 -6.65 24.51 -13.09
CA VAL A 62 -8.07 24.15 -13.21
C VAL A 62 -8.80 25.33 -13.82
N LEU A 63 -9.49 25.11 -14.93
CA LEU A 63 -10.30 26.09 -15.63
C LEU A 63 -11.78 25.74 -15.51
N ASP A 64 -12.64 26.73 -15.29
CA ASP A 64 -14.09 26.54 -15.35
C ASP A 64 -14.60 26.40 -16.80
N ALA A 65 -15.91 26.19 -16.95
CA ALA A 65 -16.56 26.04 -18.26
C ALA A 65 -16.39 27.25 -19.21
N PHE A 66 -15.98 28.42 -18.68
CA PHE A 66 -15.72 29.63 -19.45
C PHE A 66 -14.23 29.87 -19.70
N GLY A 67 -13.36 28.95 -19.28
CA GLY A 67 -11.91 29.06 -19.38
C GLY A 67 -11.30 29.99 -18.33
N ALA A 68 -12.03 30.36 -17.27
CA ALA A 68 -11.49 31.15 -16.18
C ALA A 68 -10.78 30.24 -15.17
N GLU A 69 -9.63 30.70 -14.65
CA GLU A 69 -8.87 29.98 -13.63
C GLU A 69 -9.65 29.87 -12.32
N VAL A 70 -9.82 28.63 -11.86
CA VAL A 70 -10.43 28.29 -10.57
C VAL A 70 -9.35 28.04 -9.51
N ALA A 71 -8.33 27.27 -9.87
CA ALA A 71 -7.24 26.85 -9.00
C ALA A 71 -5.97 26.56 -9.79
N THR A 72 -4.82 26.64 -9.12
CA THR A 72 -3.51 26.37 -9.70
C THR A 72 -2.62 25.67 -8.69
N ALA A 73 -1.83 24.69 -9.11
CA ALA A 73 -0.87 23.97 -8.29
C ALA A 73 0.43 23.71 -9.06
N ASP A 74 1.58 23.85 -8.39
CA ASP A 74 2.87 23.48 -8.95
C ASP A 74 3.19 22.02 -8.60
N VAL A 75 3.60 21.25 -9.61
CA VAL A 75 3.99 19.85 -9.49
C VAL A 75 5.45 19.71 -9.91
N THR A 76 6.22 18.97 -9.11
CA THR A 76 7.58 18.56 -9.48
C THR A 76 7.63 17.06 -9.64
N VAL A 77 8.11 16.61 -10.79
CA VAL A 77 8.33 15.21 -11.12
C VAL A 77 9.83 14.96 -11.07
N ALA A 78 10.25 13.92 -10.35
CA ALA A 78 11.63 13.49 -10.27
C ALA A 78 11.77 12.00 -10.60
N MET A 79 12.97 11.61 -10.98
CA MET A 79 13.41 10.22 -11.04
C MET A 79 13.91 9.80 -9.66
N PRO A 80 13.59 8.60 -9.16
CA PRO A 80 14.16 8.14 -7.91
C PRO A 80 15.65 7.85 -8.06
N THR A 81 16.39 8.19 -7.02
CA THR A 81 17.82 7.93 -6.84
C THR A 81 18.06 6.79 -5.85
N ARG A 82 17.03 6.43 -5.07
CA ARG A 82 17.06 5.39 -4.04
C ARG A 82 15.68 4.79 -3.88
N VAL A 83 15.65 3.50 -3.54
CA VAL A 83 14.44 2.74 -3.21
C VAL A 83 14.62 2.09 -1.84
N GLU A 84 13.54 2.05 -1.07
CA GLU A 84 13.44 1.26 0.15
C GLU A 84 12.29 0.27 0.03
N LEU A 85 12.48 -0.94 0.56
CA LEU A 85 11.44 -1.96 0.65
C LEU A 85 10.97 -2.11 2.08
N ARG A 86 9.66 -2.31 2.27
CA ARG A 86 9.06 -2.61 3.59
C ARG A 86 8.09 -3.76 3.44
N SER A 87 8.09 -4.71 4.37
CA SER A 87 7.14 -5.83 4.31
C SER A 87 5.73 -5.33 4.57
N ALA A 88 4.75 -5.77 3.77
CA ALA A 88 3.35 -5.54 4.04
C ALA A 88 2.96 -6.06 5.45
N THR A 89 3.44 -7.26 5.81
CA THR A 89 3.22 -7.86 7.13
C THR A 89 3.81 -7.01 8.27
N ASP A 90 4.91 -6.29 8.04
CA ASP A 90 5.48 -5.39 9.05
C ASP A 90 4.70 -4.07 9.13
N LEU A 91 4.20 -3.56 8.00
CA LEU A 91 3.41 -2.33 7.92
C LEU A 91 2.04 -2.46 8.62
N GLU A 92 1.41 -3.63 8.55
CA GLU A 92 0.21 -3.96 9.35
C GLU A 92 0.45 -3.87 10.86
N VAL A 93 1.70 -4.03 11.27
CA VAL A 93 2.10 -4.10 12.66
C VAL A 93 2.66 -2.78 13.17
N ASP A 94 3.34 -2.04 12.30
CA ASP A 94 4.01 -0.77 12.54
C ASP A 94 4.11 0.00 11.21
N GLU A 95 3.34 1.09 11.08
CA GLU A 95 3.35 1.94 9.88
C GLU A 95 4.75 2.55 9.60
N GLU A 96 5.61 2.64 10.63
CA GLU A 96 6.99 3.12 10.52
C GLU A 96 8.01 2.00 10.31
N ALA A 97 7.56 0.80 9.92
CA ALA A 97 8.42 -0.36 9.66
C ALA A 97 9.70 0.01 8.89
N ALA A 98 10.83 -0.51 9.37
CA ALA A 98 12.14 -0.21 8.83
C ALA A 98 12.30 -0.73 7.39
N ALA A 99 13.19 -0.08 6.64
CA ALA A 99 13.59 -0.57 5.34
C ALA A 99 14.33 -1.92 5.45
N LEU A 100 14.00 -2.84 4.55
CA LEU A 100 14.60 -4.16 4.46
C LEU A 100 15.85 -4.12 3.58
N GLY A 101 16.89 -4.84 4.00
CA GLY A 101 18.12 -5.04 3.21
C GLY A 101 17.95 -6.18 2.21
N THR A 102 18.06 -7.42 2.69
CA THR A 102 17.84 -8.64 1.90
C THR A 102 16.96 -9.55 2.73
N PRO A 103 15.62 -9.45 2.61
CA PRO A 103 14.71 -10.24 3.43
C PRO A 103 14.79 -11.72 3.04
N LYS A 104 14.64 -12.59 4.06
CA LYS A 104 14.55 -14.04 3.88
C LYS A 104 13.10 -14.43 3.60
N VAL A 105 12.87 -15.13 2.50
CA VAL A 105 11.53 -15.53 2.07
C VAL A 105 11.48 -17.05 1.95
N VAL A 106 10.47 -17.68 2.54
CA VAL A 106 10.31 -19.13 2.50
C VAL A 106 10.05 -19.60 1.06
N VAL A 107 10.79 -20.60 0.60
CA VAL A 107 10.64 -21.22 -0.73
C VAL A 107 9.23 -21.78 -0.90
N GLY A 108 8.61 -21.49 -2.05
CA GLY A 108 7.22 -21.83 -2.32
C GLY A 108 6.19 -20.94 -1.60
N GLY A 109 6.65 -20.03 -0.75
CA GLY A 109 5.87 -18.98 -0.13
C GLY A 109 5.66 -17.78 -1.05
N GLU A 110 4.92 -16.81 -0.55
CA GLU A 110 4.60 -15.55 -1.23
C GLU A 110 4.63 -14.41 -0.23
N THR A 111 5.30 -13.31 -0.57
CA THR A 111 5.29 -12.10 0.27
C THR A 111 5.26 -10.86 -0.59
N THR A 112 4.80 -9.76 0.02
CA THR A 112 4.61 -8.48 -0.65
C THR A 112 5.42 -7.40 0.07
N PHE A 113 6.15 -6.59 -0.71
CA PHE A 113 6.94 -5.48 -0.22
C PHE A 113 6.45 -4.17 -0.81
N GLN A 114 6.14 -3.20 0.05
CA GLN A 114 5.90 -1.82 -0.37
C GLN A 114 7.20 -1.21 -0.90
N VAL A 115 7.10 -0.50 -2.02
CA VAL A 115 8.22 0.23 -2.63
C VAL A 115 8.12 1.71 -2.28
N LYS A 116 9.11 2.24 -1.56
CA LYS A 116 9.25 3.69 -1.33
C LYS A 116 10.37 4.26 -2.19
N TYR A 117 10.07 5.37 -2.86
CA TYR A 117 10.96 6.03 -3.81
C TYR A 117 11.51 7.32 -3.24
N PHE A 118 12.80 7.60 -3.46
CA PHE A 118 13.43 8.81 -2.94
C PHE A 118 14.27 9.54 -3.99
N ASP A 119 14.23 10.87 -3.98
CA ASP A 119 15.24 11.74 -4.60
C ASP A 119 16.08 12.38 -3.48
N GLY A 120 17.27 11.83 -3.25
CA GLY A 120 18.05 12.08 -2.04
C GLY A 120 17.26 11.69 -0.78
N ASP A 121 16.92 12.69 0.03
CA ASP A 121 16.14 12.54 1.26
C ASP A 121 14.64 12.82 1.05
N THR A 122 14.23 13.21 -0.15
CA THR A 122 12.84 13.56 -0.46
C THR A 122 12.07 12.32 -0.88
N LEU A 123 11.02 11.96 -0.14
CA LEU A 123 10.08 10.92 -0.54
C LEU A 123 9.33 11.36 -1.81
N LEU A 124 9.31 10.50 -2.81
CA LEU A 124 8.54 10.68 -4.03
C LEU A 124 7.22 9.91 -3.91
N HIS A 125 6.15 10.52 -4.42
CA HIS A 125 4.81 9.93 -4.46
C HIS A 125 4.43 9.49 -5.88
N GLY A 126 3.51 8.53 -5.96
CA GLY A 126 2.94 7.97 -7.18
C GLY A 126 3.06 6.44 -7.26
N ALA A 127 2.20 5.83 -8.05
CA ALA A 127 2.13 4.38 -8.31
C ALA A 127 2.11 4.08 -9.81
N GLY A 128 2.19 2.79 -10.17
CA GLY A 128 2.10 2.31 -11.55
C GLY A 128 3.38 2.48 -12.37
N ALA A 129 4.46 2.98 -11.75
CA ALA A 129 5.70 3.28 -12.45
C ALA A 129 6.71 2.12 -12.39
N ALA A 130 6.66 1.29 -11.34
CA ALA A 130 7.54 0.14 -11.18
C ALA A 130 7.35 -0.91 -12.27
N ARG A 131 8.47 -1.48 -12.70
CA ARG A 131 8.56 -2.75 -13.41
C ARG A 131 9.73 -3.54 -12.84
N VAL A 132 9.56 -4.85 -12.76
CA VAL A 132 10.60 -5.80 -12.36
C VAL A 132 10.88 -6.73 -13.53
N ASP A 133 12.16 -6.96 -13.80
CA ASP A 133 12.62 -7.87 -14.85
C ASP A 133 13.58 -8.88 -14.19
N GLY A 134 13.07 -10.06 -13.83
CA GLY A 134 13.84 -11.13 -13.19
C GLY A 134 13.30 -12.50 -13.54
N ASP A 135 14.20 -13.47 -13.76
CA ASP A 135 13.87 -14.85 -14.14
C ASP A 135 14.15 -15.87 -13.01
N ASP A 136 14.80 -15.43 -11.93
CA ASP A 136 15.29 -16.27 -10.83
C ASP A 136 14.25 -16.49 -9.72
N ALA A 137 13.23 -15.65 -9.65
CA ALA A 137 12.01 -15.86 -8.88
C ALA A 137 10.82 -15.36 -9.70
N ARG A 138 9.60 -15.64 -9.23
CA ARG A 138 8.41 -15.00 -9.77
C ARG A 138 8.24 -13.65 -9.08
N TRP A 139 8.48 -12.59 -9.85
CA TRP A 139 8.36 -11.20 -9.43
C TRP A 139 7.16 -10.56 -10.14
N ASP A 140 6.25 -9.98 -9.37
CA ASP A 140 5.13 -9.21 -9.89
C ASP A 140 5.13 -7.80 -9.26
N VAL A 141 4.53 -6.84 -9.94
CA VAL A 141 4.28 -5.49 -9.40
C VAL A 141 2.80 -5.23 -9.40
N GLU A 142 2.29 -4.81 -8.25
CA GLU A 142 0.91 -4.36 -8.05
C GLU A 142 0.91 -2.89 -7.66
N SER A 143 0.08 -2.08 -8.34
CA SER A 143 0.00 -0.63 -8.11
C SER A 143 -1.20 -0.20 -7.27
N ASN A 144 -1.98 -1.18 -6.82
CA ASN A 144 -3.11 -0.99 -5.92
C ASN A 144 -3.19 -2.20 -5.00
N PHE A 145 -2.70 -2.01 -3.78
CA PHE A 145 -2.63 -3.04 -2.77
C PHE A 145 -3.00 -2.41 -1.43
N LEU A 146 -3.82 -3.09 -0.62
CA LEU A 146 -4.39 -2.54 0.63
C LEU A 146 -5.21 -1.24 0.46
N GLY A 147 -5.66 -0.94 -0.76
CA GLY A 147 -6.32 0.33 -1.08
C GLY A 147 -5.38 1.52 -1.19
N ASP A 148 -4.06 1.29 -1.09
CA ASP A 148 -3.04 2.30 -1.30
C ASP A 148 -2.63 2.39 -2.77
N GLU A 149 -2.63 3.60 -3.31
CA GLU A 149 -2.04 3.94 -4.61
C GLU A 149 -0.51 4.03 -4.47
N LEU A 150 0.12 2.88 -4.23
CA LEU A 150 1.57 2.70 -4.16
C LEU A 150 2.01 1.50 -5.01
N ASP A 151 3.30 1.42 -5.33
CA ASP A 151 3.87 0.23 -5.96
C ASP A 151 4.25 -0.80 -4.89
N TRP A 152 3.88 -2.05 -5.16
CA TRP A 152 4.13 -3.20 -4.31
C TRP A 152 4.77 -4.31 -5.15
N ILE A 153 5.86 -4.89 -4.65
CA ILE A 153 6.53 -6.03 -5.26
C ILE A 153 6.03 -7.30 -4.58
N VAL A 154 5.39 -8.17 -5.34
CA VAL A 154 5.03 -9.52 -4.90
C VAL A 154 6.14 -10.46 -5.36
N VAL A 155 6.67 -11.28 -4.45
CA VAL A 155 7.73 -12.23 -4.76
C VAL A 155 7.40 -13.65 -4.29
N ARG A 156 7.72 -14.62 -5.14
CA ARG A 156 7.61 -16.06 -4.85
C ARG A 156 8.91 -16.76 -5.24
N PRO A 157 9.81 -17.04 -4.29
CA PRO A 157 11.02 -17.80 -4.56
C PRO A 157 10.68 -19.27 -4.82
N ASP A 158 11.20 -19.84 -5.90
CA ASP A 158 11.00 -21.24 -6.26
C ASP A 158 12.18 -22.14 -5.82
N GLU A 159 13.30 -21.55 -5.42
CA GLU A 159 14.49 -22.23 -4.91
C GLU A 159 15.18 -21.43 -3.79
N ALA A 160 16.01 -22.11 -3.00
CA ALA A 160 16.80 -21.48 -1.95
C ALA A 160 18.03 -20.77 -2.52
N GLY A 161 18.44 -19.67 -1.88
CA GLY A 161 19.60 -18.86 -2.28
C GLY A 161 19.25 -17.39 -2.53
N VAL A 162 20.27 -16.60 -2.86
CA VAL A 162 20.08 -15.17 -3.14
C VAL A 162 19.57 -14.99 -4.56
N MET A 163 18.44 -14.30 -4.69
CA MET A 163 17.80 -13.92 -5.94
C MET A 163 17.73 -12.40 -6.02
N SER A 164 17.77 -11.85 -7.22
CA SER A 164 17.71 -10.41 -7.43
C SER A 164 17.07 -10.03 -8.76
N THR A 165 16.27 -8.97 -8.73
CA THR A 165 15.66 -8.38 -9.92
C THR A 165 16.03 -6.91 -10.06
N ALA A 166 16.08 -6.44 -11.31
CA ALA A 166 16.21 -5.01 -11.59
C ALA A 166 14.84 -4.35 -11.43
N LEU A 167 14.75 -3.37 -10.53
CA LEU A 167 13.58 -2.50 -10.42
C LEU A 167 13.79 -1.30 -11.33
N SER A 168 12.89 -1.13 -12.29
CA SER A 168 12.88 0.01 -13.20
C SER A 168 11.67 0.90 -13.02
N VAL A 169 11.88 2.20 -13.23
CA VAL A 169 10.86 3.25 -13.20
C VAL A 169 11.01 4.04 -14.49
N ALA A 170 9.91 4.24 -15.23
CA ALA A 170 9.92 4.91 -16.53
C ALA A 170 10.99 4.35 -17.51
N GLY A 171 11.20 3.03 -17.48
CA GLY A 171 12.17 2.32 -18.33
C GLY A 171 13.64 2.48 -17.92
N THR A 172 13.93 3.12 -16.78
CA THR A 172 15.28 3.26 -16.23
C THR A 172 15.42 2.38 -14.99
N THR A 173 16.45 1.54 -14.90
CA THR A 173 16.75 0.81 -13.66
C THR A 173 17.15 1.78 -12.55
N VAL A 174 16.45 1.73 -11.42
CA VAL A 174 16.66 2.63 -10.28
C VAL A 174 17.18 1.90 -9.05
N ALA A 175 16.98 0.58 -8.97
CA ALA A 175 17.52 -0.25 -7.91
C ALA A 175 17.70 -1.71 -8.37
N THR A 176 18.51 -2.46 -7.64
CA THR A 176 18.49 -3.92 -7.63
C THR A 176 17.85 -4.36 -6.32
N VAL A 177 16.74 -5.07 -6.44
CA VAL A 177 16.05 -5.67 -5.29
C VAL A 177 16.60 -7.08 -5.11
N SER A 178 16.87 -7.50 -3.87
CA SER A 178 17.38 -8.82 -3.58
C SER A 178 16.64 -9.45 -2.41
N ILE A 179 16.41 -10.76 -2.50
CA ILE A 179 15.86 -11.60 -1.43
C ILE A 179 16.74 -12.84 -1.25
N GLU A 180 16.60 -13.50 -0.11
CA GLU A 180 17.18 -14.82 0.12
C GLU A 180 16.05 -15.85 0.26
N GLY A 181 15.92 -16.76 -0.70
CA GLY A 181 15.06 -17.92 -0.58
C GLY A 181 15.59 -18.87 0.49
N VAL A 182 14.75 -19.26 1.45
CA VAL A 182 15.11 -20.22 2.50
C VAL A 182 14.15 -21.39 2.51
N ASP A 183 14.68 -22.60 2.72
CA ASP A 183 13.87 -23.80 2.85
C ASP A 183 12.94 -23.72 4.08
N ALA A 184 11.77 -24.36 4.02
CA ALA A 184 10.80 -24.34 5.12
C ALA A 184 11.35 -24.99 6.40
N GLU A 185 12.34 -25.89 6.29
CA GLU A 185 13.07 -26.50 7.40
C GLU A 185 13.92 -25.49 8.19
N ALA A 186 14.16 -24.28 7.65
CA ALA A 186 14.83 -23.21 8.38
C ALA A 186 13.93 -22.58 9.46
N ILE A 187 12.61 -22.77 9.38
CA ILE A 187 11.65 -22.24 10.36
C ILE A 187 11.89 -22.93 11.71
N ALA A 188 12.29 -22.16 12.71
CA ALA A 188 12.57 -22.63 14.07
C ALA A 188 11.50 -22.19 15.08
N ALA A 189 10.81 -21.07 14.81
CA ALA A 189 9.75 -20.55 15.66
C ALA A 189 8.62 -19.92 14.83
N VAL A 190 7.43 -19.90 15.43
CA VAL A 190 6.29 -19.09 14.99
C VAL A 190 6.03 -18.03 16.04
N VAL A 191 5.75 -16.81 15.62
CA VAL A 191 5.37 -15.71 16.49
C VAL A 191 4.00 -15.20 16.10
N LEU A 192 3.16 -14.98 17.11
CA LEU A 192 1.84 -14.39 16.97
C LEU A 192 1.81 -13.02 17.63
N LYS A 193 1.32 -12.01 16.90
CA LYS A 193 1.06 -10.68 17.41
C LYS A 193 -0.44 -10.36 17.28
N PRO A 194 -1.23 -10.57 18.34
CA PRO A 194 -2.59 -10.08 18.37
C PRO A 194 -2.61 -8.56 18.50
N GLU A 195 -3.56 -7.90 17.86
CA GLU A 195 -3.88 -6.52 18.15
C GLU A 195 -4.38 -6.35 19.59
N SER A 196 -4.20 -5.14 20.13
CA SER A 196 -4.74 -4.84 21.45
C SER A 196 -6.26 -4.82 21.40
N GLU A 197 -6.88 -5.59 22.29
CA GLU A 197 -8.33 -5.55 22.54
C GLU A 197 -8.68 -4.54 23.67
N GLU A 198 -7.71 -3.80 24.19
CA GLU A 198 -7.96 -2.78 25.20
C GLU A 198 -8.84 -1.67 24.62
N GLY A 199 -9.98 -1.42 25.28
CA GLY A 199 -10.96 -0.43 24.82
C GLY A 199 -11.80 -0.87 23.61
N ALA A 200 -11.65 -2.11 23.15
CA ALA A 200 -12.46 -2.66 22.07
C ALA A 200 -13.94 -2.76 22.45
N GLU A 201 -14.81 -2.37 21.51
CA GLU A 201 -16.25 -2.56 21.62
C GLU A 201 -16.67 -3.82 20.86
N LYS A 202 -17.81 -4.40 21.29
CA LYS A 202 -18.38 -5.55 20.59
C LYS A 202 -18.68 -5.17 19.14
N GLY A 203 -18.16 -5.96 18.20
CA GLY A 203 -18.33 -5.71 16.77
C GLY A 203 -17.10 -5.09 16.12
N ASP A 204 -16.13 -4.62 16.89
CA ASP A 204 -14.90 -4.07 16.34
C ASP A 204 -14.10 -5.14 15.59
N ALA A 205 -13.57 -4.80 14.42
CA ALA A 205 -12.63 -5.66 13.70
C ALA A 205 -11.28 -5.70 14.43
N ARG A 206 -10.72 -6.90 14.58
CA ARG A 206 -9.41 -7.15 15.17
C ARG A 206 -8.66 -8.18 14.33
N GLN A 207 -7.34 -8.23 14.49
CA GLN A 207 -6.52 -9.22 13.81
C GLN A 207 -5.40 -9.79 14.67
N VAL A 208 -4.90 -10.94 14.23
CA VAL A 208 -3.66 -11.56 14.69
C VAL A 208 -2.76 -11.74 13.48
N ILE A 209 -1.54 -11.21 13.55
CA ILE A 209 -0.50 -11.41 12.53
C ILE A 209 0.43 -12.52 12.99
N ALA A 210 0.78 -13.43 12.08
CA ALA A 210 1.75 -14.49 12.28
C ALA A 210 3.01 -14.25 11.46
N TRP A 211 4.18 -14.58 12.01
CA TRP A 211 5.39 -14.73 11.21
C TRP A 211 6.28 -15.86 11.73
N ALA A 212 7.21 -16.27 10.88
CA ALA A 212 8.17 -17.32 11.17
C ALA A 212 9.52 -16.69 11.50
N GLU A 213 10.30 -17.36 12.33
CA GLU A 213 11.68 -16.99 12.63
C GLU A 213 12.61 -18.19 12.42
N ASP A 214 13.83 -17.91 11.98
CA ASP A 214 14.88 -18.92 11.94
C ASP A 214 15.53 -19.13 13.33
N ALA A 215 16.51 -20.03 13.40
CA ALA A 215 17.19 -20.34 14.67
C ALA A 215 17.99 -19.15 15.26
N ALA A 216 18.25 -18.10 14.48
CA ALA A 216 18.89 -16.86 14.95
C ALA A 216 17.87 -15.81 15.42
N GLY A 217 16.57 -16.08 15.27
CA GLY A 217 15.50 -15.12 15.53
C GLY A 217 15.29 -14.12 14.39
N GLU A 218 15.81 -14.40 13.19
CA GLU A 218 15.56 -13.55 12.03
C GLU A 218 14.22 -13.93 11.39
N LYS A 219 13.42 -12.90 11.07
CA LYS A 219 12.10 -13.06 10.48
C LYS A 219 12.19 -13.68 9.08
N LEU A 220 11.34 -14.67 8.84
CA LEU A 220 11.14 -15.35 7.56
C LEU A 220 9.77 -14.97 7.00
N TYR A 221 9.76 -14.38 5.81
CA TYR A 221 8.54 -13.90 5.16
C TYR A 221 7.91 -14.95 4.25
N GLY A 222 6.60 -14.84 4.01
CA GLY A 222 5.86 -15.70 3.09
C GLY A 222 5.60 -17.13 3.56
N ALA A 223 5.79 -17.41 4.86
CA ALA A 223 5.46 -18.71 5.45
C ALA A 223 3.93 -18.97 5.38
N PRO A 224 3.48 -20.12 4.86
CA PRO A 224 2.06 -20.43 4.71
C PRO A 224 1.48 -21.05 5.99
N PHE A 225 1.06 -20.22 6.96
CA PHE A 225 0.51 -20.75 8.22
C PHE A 225 -0.86 -21.38 8.02
N ALA A 226 -1.03 -22.58 8.55
CA ALA A 226 -2.33 -23.18 8.79
C ALA A 226 -2.84 -22.74 10.17
N TRP A 227 -4.14 -22.46 10.27
CA TRP A 227 -4.74 -21.97 11.51
C TRP A 227 -5.74 -22.97 12.07
N THR A 228 -5.80 -23.04 13.40
CA THR A 228 -6.87 -23.75 14.10
C THR A 228 -7.46 -22.85 15.18
N GLU A 229 -8.78 -22.91 15.33
CA GLU A 229 -9.51 -22.22 16.41
C GLU A 229 -10.28 -23.27 17.21
N ARG A 230 -10.06 -23.35 18.53
CA ARG A 230 -10.68 -24.35 19.42
C ARG A 230 -10.43 -25.81 19.00
N GLY A 231 -9.31 -26.05 18.32
CA GLY A 231 -8.93 -27.36 17.79
C GLY A 231 -9.59 -27.74 16.47
N ASP A 232 -10.45 -26.88 15.93
CA ASP A 232 -11.00 -27.04 14.58
C ASP A 232 -10.09 -26.33 13.57
N ALA A 233 -9.74 -27.03 12.49
CA ALA A 233 -8.97 -26.42 11.39
C ALA A 233 -9.82 -25.37 10.66
N LEU A 234 -9.21 -24.22 10.39
CA LEU A 234 -9.81 -23.17 9.59
C LEU A 234 -9.48 -23.35 8.11
N ASP A 235 -10.38 -22.91 7.25
CA ASP A 235 -10.15 -22.91 5.80
C ASP A 235 -9.15 -21.82 5.42
N GLY A 236 -8.14 -22.18 4.61
CA GLY A 236 -7.15 -21.25 4.07
C GLY A 236 -5.76 -21.36 4.71
N VAL A 237 -4.80 -20.66 4.13
CA VAL A 237 -3.44 -20.48 4.66
C VAL A 237 -3.00 -19.04 4.46
N GLY A 238 -2.34 -18.47 5.47
CA GLY A 238 -1.89 -17.09 5.41
C GLY A 238 -1.31 -16.58 6.71
N ASP A 239 -0.78 -15.36 6.69
CA ASP A 239 -0.10 -14.71 7.81
C ASP A 239 -1.03 -13.82 8.65
N GLN A 240 -2.33 -13.79 8.36
CA GLN A 240 -3.31 -12.98 9.05
C GLN A 240 -4.55 -13.79 9.46
N TYR A 241 -5.04 -13.52 10.66
CA TYR A 241 -6.34 -13.99 11.13
C TYR A 241 -7.17 -12.79 11.57
N GLY A 242 -8.19 -12.43 10.79
CA GLY A 242 -9.12 -11.34 11.08
C GLY A 242 -10.37 -11.85 11.79
N TYR A 243 -10.85 -11.14 12.81
CA TYR A 243 -12.03 -11.51 13.59
C TYR A 243 -12.84 -10.32 14.08
N GLU A 244 -14.13 -10.55 14.36
CA GLU A 244 -14.98 -9.60 15.07
C GLU A 244 -14.81 -9.79 16.59
N PHE A 245 -14.54 -8.70 17.32
CA PHE A 245 -14.40 -8.74 18.77
C PHE A 245 -15.75 -8.98 19.46
N LEU A 246 -15.82 -10.06 20.24
CA LEU A 246 -16.98 -10.51 20.98
C LEU A 246 -16.59 -10.70 22.46
N PRO A 247 -16.80 -9.69 23.32
CA PRO A 247 -16.38 -9.77 24.71
C PRO A 247 -17.02 -10.97 25.43
N GLY A 248 -16.21 -11.76 26.12
CA GLY A 248 -16.62 -12.99 26.81
C GLY A 248 -16.66 -14.25 25.95
N VAL A 249 -16.37 -14.15 24.64
CA VAL A 249 -16.23 -15.32 23.74
C VAL A 249 -14.74 -15.58 23.50
N SER A 250 -14.09 -16.27 24.42
CA SER A 250 -12.66 -16.60 24.30
C SER A 250 -12.45 -17.88 23.46
N SER A 251 -11.44 -17.86 22.59
CA SER A 251 -10.97 -18.99 21.80
C SER A 251 -9.46 -19.10 21.89
N GLU A 252 -8.95 -20.33 21.97
CA GLU A 252 -7.55 -20.61 21.65
C GLU A 252 -7.37 -20.60 20.13
N LEU A 253 -6.41 -19.80 19.66
CA LEU A 253 -6.03 -19.69 18.26
C LEU A 253 -4.58 -20.18 18.11
N VAL A 254 -4.36 -21.09 17.17
CA VAL A 254 -3.04 -21.67 16.89
C VAL A 254 -2.69 -21.40 15.43
N ALA A 255 -1.48 -20.90 15.18
CA ALA A 255 -0.86 -20.90 13.86
C ALA A 255 0.24 -21.96 13.84
N GLU A 256 0.27 -22.77 12.78
CA GLU A 256 1.25 -23.83 12.56
C GLU A 256 1.85 -23.73 11.16
N VAL A 257 3.16 -23.93 11.07
CA VAL A 257 3.86 -24.15 9.80
C VAL A 257 4.99 -25.16 10.02
N ASN A 258 5.10 -26.14 9.13
CA ASN A 258 6.14 -27.18 9.17
C ASN A 258 6.29 -27.89 10.55
N GLY A 259 5.17 -28.13 11.25
CA GLY A 259 5.15 -28.75 12.57
C GLY A 259 5.64 -27.87 13.73
N VAL A 260 5.94 -26.60 13.47
CA VAL A 260 6.22 -25.56 14.47
C VAL A 260 4.95 -24.74 14.64
N SER A 261 4.54 -24.49 15.89
CA SER A 261 3.32 -23.74 16.16
C SER A 261 3.48 -22.74 17.29
N ALA A 262 2.60 -21.75 17.29
CA ALA A 262 2.40 -20.81 18.38
C ALA A 262 0.91 -20.65 18.66
N THR A 263 0.61 -20.26 19.90
CA THR A 263 -0.76 -20.18 20.39
C THR A 263 -1.00 -18.82 21.03
N THR A 264 -2.17 -18.25 20.78
CA THR A 264 -2.67 -17.06 21.45
C THR A 264 -4.13 -17.23 21.84
N THR A 265 -4.67 -16.28 22.60
CA THR A 265 -6.09 -16.19 22.91
C THR A 265 -6.68 -14.99 22.18
N VAL A 266 -7.83 -15.20 21.53
CA VAL A 266 -8.64 -14.13 20.92
C VAL A 266 -10.03 -14.11 21.55
N HIS A 267 -10.69 -12.96 21.53
CA HIS A 267 -12.07 -12.84 21.99
C HIS A 267 -13.02 -12.60 20.82
N GLY A 268 -13.31 -13.66 20.05
CA GLY A 268 -14.11 -13.54 18.84
C GLY A 268 -14.16 -14.83 18.03
N ARG A 269 -14.54 -14.70 16.77
CA ARG A 269 -14.43 -15.71 15.72
C ARG A 269 -14.14 -15.02 14.40
N GLY A 270 -13.37 -15.67 13.55
CA GLY A 270 -12.79 -15.04 12.38
C GLY A 270 -12.49 -16.00 11.25
N SER A 271 -11.70 -15.51 10.30
CA SER A 271 -11.23 -16.24 9.14
C SER A 271 -9.75 -15.97 8.89
N VAL A 272 -9.10 -16.92 8.22
CA VAL A 272 -7.73 -16.77 7.74
C VAL A 272 -7.72 -15.90 6.50
N ASP A 273 -6.79 -14.96 6.45
CA ASP A 273 -6.48 -14.17 5.27
C ASP A 273 -4.96 -14.11 5.09
N ARG A 274 -4.52 -13.48 4.01
CA ARG A 274 -3.13 -13.09 3.84
C ARG A 274 -3.04 -11.58 3.81
N VAL A 275 -1.99 -11.05 4.43
CA VAL A 275 -1.66 -9.63 4.30
C VAL A 275 -1.45 -9.26 2.84
N ASN A 276 -1.07 -10.22 1.98
CA ASN A 276 -0.87 -10.06 0.53
C ASN A 276 -2.14 -10.24 -0.34
N CYS A 277 -3.33 -10.47 0.23
CA CYS A 277 -4.58 -10.69 -0.52
C CYS A 277 -5.60 -9.57 -0.30
N ALA A 278 -5.17 -8.34 -0.02
CA ALA A 278 -6.05 -7.23 0.33
C ALA A 278 -6.95 -6.74 -0.82
N CYS A 279 -7.95 -7.56 -1.11
CA CYS A 279 -9.17 -7.36 -1.86
C CYS A 279 -10.16 -8.42 -1.36
N ALA A 280 -10.68 -8.28 -0.13
CA ALA A 280 -12.07 -8.58 0.27
C ALA A 280 -12.28 -8.95 1.75
N VAL A 281 -12.42 -7.95 2.63
CA VAL A 281 -13.57 -7.92 3.56
C VAL A 281 -14.14 -6.50 3.65
N ALA A 282 -14.41 -5.88 2.49
CA ALA A 282 -15.51 -4.91 2.44
C ALA A 282 -16.81 -5.72 2.58
N ASN A 283 -17.32 -5.93 3.80
CA ASN A 283 -18.75 -6.11 4.13
C ASN A 283 -18.96 -6.58 5.59
N VAL A 284 -18.76 -5.68 6.57
CA VAL A 284 -19.55 -5.71 7.81
C VAL A 284 -19.96 -4.27 8.20
N GLY A 285 -20.96 -3.72 7.52
CA GLY A 285 -21.72 -2.52 7.97
C GLY A 285 -21.17 -1.14 7.59
N PRO A 286 -22.04 -0.12 7.41
CA PRO A 286 -21.70 1.10 6.69
C PRO A 286 -20.99 2.09 7.61
N ILE A 287 -19.71 2.36 7.35
CA ILE A 287 -19.04 3.52 7.92
C ILE A 287 -18.29 4.21 6.79
N GLY A 288 -18.78 5.39 6.43
CA GLY A 288 -18.05 6.32 5.57
C GLY A 288 -16.71 6.63 6.23
N GLY A 289 -15.65 6.19 5.58
CA GLY A 289 -14.27 6.51 5.92
C GLY A 289 -13.61 7.03 4.66
N ALA A 290 -13.80 8.31 4.37
CA ALA A 290 -13.00 9.02 3.40
C ALA A 290 -11.55 9.02 3.91
N ILE A 291 -10.70 8.24 3.26
CA ILE A 291 -9.25 8.30 3.48
C ILE A 291 -8.79 9.68 3.00
N ALA A 292 -8.31 10.48 3.94
CA ALA A 292 -7.79 11.80 3.70
C ALA A 292 -6.48 11.72 2.90
N LEU A 293 -6.61 11.74 1.57
CA LEU A 293 -5.53 12.08 0.65
C LEU A 293 -4.93 13.42 1.05
N ALA A 294 -3.60 13.47 1.08
CA ALA A 294 -2.83 14.66 1.41
C ALA A 294 -3.27 15.86 0.54
N LEU A 295 -4.04 16.76 1.15
CA LEU A 295 -4.45 18.02 0.55
C LEU A 295 -3.24 18.93 0.43
N LEU A 296 -2.73 19.08 -0.80
CA LEU A 296 -2.01 20.29 -1.19
C LEU A 296 -3.00 21.46 -1.12
N GLY A 297 -3.05 22.12 0.04
CA GLY A 297 -3.86 23.32 0.24
C GLY A 297 -3.37 24.44 -0.67
N ILE A 298 -4.07 24.64 -1.79
CA ILE A 298 -3.87 25.79 -2.68
C ILE A 298 -4.32 27.04 -1.92
N VAL A 299 -3.36 27.74 -1.31
CA VAL A 299 -3.60 29.03 -0.65
C VAL A 299 -3.88 30.07 -1.72
N ARG A 300 -5.15 30.47 -1.86
CA ARG A 300 -5.63 31.54 -2.73
C ARG A 300 -4.95 32.86 -2.37
N ARG A 301 -3.89 33.25 -3.09
CA ARG A 301 -3.20 34.53 -2.91
C ARG A 301 -4.11 35.64 -3.44
N ARG A 302 -4.91 36.25 -2.55
CA ARG A 302 -5.72 37.45 -2.88
C ARG A 302 -4.80 38.58 -3.33
N GLY A 303 -4.77 38.82 -4.64
CA GLY A 303 -4.18 40.00 -5.25
C GLY A 303 -4.79 41.27 -4.66
N ARG A 304 -3.96 42.04 -3.95
CA ARG A 304 -4.34 43.31 -3.33
C ARG A 304 -4.47 44.35 -4.45
N GLY A 305 -5.69 44.54 -4.94
CA GLY A 305 -6.02 45.58 -5.91
C GLY A 305 -5.71 46.97 -5.34
N ASN A 306 -4.68 47.59 -5.90
CA ASN A 306 -4.27 48.96 -5.64
C ASN A 306 -5.27 49.90 -6.34
N ARG A 307 -6.07 50.66 -5.58
CA ARG A 307 -6.85 51.79 -6.11
C ARG A 307 -6.09 53.07 -5.82
N GLY A 308 -5.50 53.65 -6.86
CA GLY A 308 -5.28 55.09 -6.96
C GLY A 308 -6.55 55.78 -7.45
#